data_AF-A0A364N771-F1
#
_entry.id   AF-A0A364N771-F1
#
_cell.length_a   1.000
_cell.length_b   1.000
_cell.length_c   1.000
_cell.angle_alpha   90.00
_cell.angle_beta   90.00
_cell.angle_gamma   90.00
#
_symmetry.space_group_name_H-M   'P 1'
#
loop_
_entity.id
_entity.type
_entity.pdbx_description
1 polymer ?
#
loop_
_entity_poly.entity_id
_entity_poly.type
_entity_poly.pdbx_seq_one_letter_code
_entity_poly.pdbx_strand_id
1 'polypeptide(L)'
;MSSIIPVDLLSFATNPSYLSTLVTTNTSNPDTIELLAYDPSFASIIGENATARQLHNLDWQAFHEGGVYNKDAQKLYVTSNWVGDLSNPINVTIIDLANNYSISSTRYSSLAEANGATSYYPPGTISNSSTPPAVLYADQGDFSNPGGLVSVDPVTGVSTRILTNFLGRNFSSPNDARQHPTTGDIWFTDADYGFYQGFRPQPTIPKHVYRFSPSTGEIAAVADSFTQPNGLEFSPDGKTLYVTDTGAVGLDRNLTRPATIYAYDVSADMKALSNRRTFAYADVGFPDGIHTDTQGNVWAACGDGVHVWNKAGVLIGKVWIGVDSNNFAFLPGALLVFSNAQLWIVEGFKAVGREVAKDFGI
;
A
#
# COMPACT_ATOMS: atom_id res chain seq x y z
N MET A 1 14.74 21.24 -7.85
CA MET A 1 13.50 21.33 -8.64
C MET A 1 13.43 20.07 -9.47
N SER A 2 12.42 19.24 -9.29
CA SER A 2 12.19 18.10 -10.18
C SER A 2 11.36 18.62 -11.34
N SER A 3 11.87 18.54 -12.57
CA SER A 3 11.05 18.79 -13.76
C SER A 3 10.20 17.56 -14.06
N ILE A 4 8.95 17.77 -14.47
CA ILE A 4 8.17 16.71 -15.10
C ILE A 4 8.79 16.40 -16.46
N ILE A 5 9.14 15.14 -16.70
CA ILE A 5 9.82 14.66 -17.90
C ILE A 5 8.78 13.99 -18.80
N PRO A 6 8.45 14.55 -19.98
CA PRO A 6 7.52 13.92 -20.90
C PRO A 6 8.14 12.68 -21.53
N VAL A 7 7.37 11.59 -21.55
CA VAL A 7 7.68 10.34 -22.24
C VAL A 7 6.90 10.32 -23.55
N ASP A 8 7.60 10.29 -24.67
CA ASP A 8 7.01 10.10 -26.00
C ASP A 8 6.71 8.62 -26.21
N LEU A 9 5.44 8.25 -26.01
CA LEU A 9 4.95 6.88 -26.16
C LEU A 9 5.18 6.30 -27.57
N LEU A 10 5.12 7.13 -28.62
CA LEU A 10 5.34 6.63 -29.98
C LEU A 10 6.82 6.29 -30.17
N SER A 11 7.72 7.17 -29.73
CA SER A 11 9.15 6.90 -29.72
C SER A 11 9.47 5.68 -28.84
N PHE A 12 8.87 5.56 -27.66
CA PHE A 12 9.03 4.41 -26.78
C PHE A 12 8.61 3.10 -27.45
N ALA A 13 7.49 3.10 -28.17
CA ALA A 13 6.98 1.91 -28.85
C ALA A 13 7.73 1.53 -30.12
N THR A 14 8.39 2.48 -30.79
CA THR A 14 8.93 2.28 -32.16
C THR A 14 10.44 2.45 -32.29
N ASN A 15 11.10 3.05 -31.30
CA ASN A 15 12.53 3.31 -31.31
C ASN A 15 13.23 2.63 -30.11
N PRO A 16 13.93 1.50 -30.33
CA PRO A 16 14.60 0.78 -29.24
C PRO A 16 15.72 1.59 -28.56
N SER A 17 16.22 2.64 -29.21
CA SER A 17 17.22 3.55 -28.62
C SER A 17 16.59 4.64 -27.74
N TYR A 18 15.27 4.86 -27.80
CA TYR A 18 14.60 5.91 -27.02
C TYR A 18 14.75 5.70 -25.51
N LEU A 19 14.74 4.44 -25.06
CA LEU A 19 14.96 4.08 -23.65
C LEU A 19 16.27 4.69 -23.09
N SER A 20 17.34 4.68 -23.88
CA SER A 20 18.63 5.27 -23.45
C SER A 20 18.62 6.80 -23.35
N THR A 21 17.57 7.44 -23.85
CA THR A 21 17.36 8.90 -23.76
C THR A 21 16.52 9.31 -22.56
N LEU A 22 15.75 8.36 -22.01
CA LEU A 22 15.00 8.51 -20.78
C LEU A 22 15.95 8.18 -19.62
N VAL A 23 16.52 9.22 -19.00
CA VAL A 23 17.26 9.17 -17.72
C VAL A 23 18.72 8.69 -17.81
N THR A 24 19.63 9.41 -17.15
CA THR A 24 21.02 8.98 -16.93
C THR A 24 21.06 7.95 -15.79
N THR A 25 21.14 6.68 -16.14
CA THR A 25 20.98 5.54 -15.22
C THR A 25 22.18 5.31 -14.30
N ASN A 26 22.07 5.63 -13.02
CA ASN A 26 22.69 4.79 -11.99
C ASN A 26 21.59 4.05 -11.21
N THR A 27 21.16 2.92 -11.74
CA THR A 27 20.10 2.08 -11.19
C THR A 27 20.50 1.31 -9.93
N SER A 28 21.76 1.44 -9.47
CA SER A 28 22.26 0.68 -8.31
C SER A 28 22.06 1.40 -6.97
N ASN A 29 21.98 2.73 -6.99
CA ASN A 29 21.57 3.56 -5.86
C ASN A 29 21.12 4.92 -6.43
N PRO A 30 19.85 5.06 -6.81
CA PRO A 30 19.33 6.32 -7.29
C PRO A 30 19.31 7.30 -6.13
N ASP A 31 20.08 8.39 -6.25
CA ASP A 31 20.02 9.55 -5.33
C ASP A 31 18.96 10.57 -5.83
N THR A 32 18.17 10.18 -6.83
CA THR A 32 17.26 11.06 -7.58
C THR A 32 15.88 10.45 -7.70
N ILE A 33 14.88 11.33 -7.63
CA ILE A 33 13.47 11.04 -7.87
C ILE A 33 13.03 11.87 -9.06
N GLU A 34 12.35 11.24 -10.02
CA GLU A 34 11.92 11.84 -11.27
C GLU A 34 10.42 11.65 -11.49
N LEU A 35 9.81 12.59 -12.22
CA LEU A 35 8.38 12.61 -12.48
C LEU A 35 8.15 12.38 -13.97
N LEU A 36 7.94 11.12 -14.37
CA LEU A 36 7.81 10.73 -15.77
C LEU A 36 6.34 10.83 -16.22
N ALA A 37 6.04 11.71 -17.18
CA ALA A 37 4.70 11.90 -17.72
C ALA A 37 4.50 11.10 -19.00
N TYR A 38 3.72 10.02 -18.94
CA TYR A 38 3.33 9.22 -20.10
C TYR A 38 2.09 9.79 -20.80
N ASP A 39 1.33 10.62 -20.09
CA ASP A 39 0.19 11.38 -20.59
C ASP A 39 0.21 12.82 -20.01
N PRO A 40 -0.20 13.86 -20.78
CA PRO A 40 -0.21 15.24 -20.30
C PRO A 40 -1.04 15.46 -19.03
N SER A 41 -2.06 14.63 -18.76
CA SER A 41 -2.87 14.70 -17.56
C SER A 41 -2.08 14.44 -16.27
N PHE A 42 -0.92 13.77 -16.34
CA PHE A 42 -0.06 13.53 -15.17
C PHE A 42 0.41 14.84 -14.53
N ALA A 43 0.72 15.86 -15.33
CA ALA A 43 1.11 17.16 -14.80
C ALA A 43 0.00 17.84 -13.98
N SER A 44 -1.27 17.55 -14.31
CA SER A 44 -2.41 18.12 -13.58
C SER A 44 -2.58 17.55 -12.18
N ILE A 45 -2.17 16.29 -11.96
CA ILE A 45 -2.29 15.60 -10.66
C ILE A 45 -1.00 15.71 -9.83
N ILE A 46 0.16 15.84 -10.46
CA ILE A 46 1.42 16.11 -9.72
C ILE A 46 1.52 17.58 -9.34
N GLY A 47 1.15 18.50 -10.24
CA GLY A 47 1.39 19.93 -10.09
C GLY A 47 2.71 20.36 -10.73
N GLU A 48 2.65 21.43 -11.52
CA GLU A 48 3.79 21.91 -12.35
C GLU A 48 5.02 22.35 -11.53
N ASN A 49 4.81 22.71 -10.26
CA ASN A 49 5.86 23.17 -9.36
C ASN A 49 6.26 22.12 -8.32
N ALA A 50 5.90 20.84 -8.54
CA ALA A 50 6.22 19.78 -7.60
C ALA A 50 7.75 19.66 -7.43
N THR A 51 8.18 19.48 -6.18
CA THR A 51 9.59 19.26 -5.84
C THR A 51 9.74 17.88 -5.24
N ALA A 52 10.81 17.18 -5.59
CA ALA A 52 11.05 15.83 -5.11
C ALA A 52 12.47 15.70 -4.55
N ARG A 53 12.62 14.96 -3.45
CA ARG A 53 13.90 14.75 -2.75
C ARG A 53 13.88 13.49 -1.88
N GLN A 54 15.07 12.98 -1.55
CA GLN A 54 15.24 11.95 -0.53
C GLN A 54 15.08 12.58 0.87
N LEU A 55 14.39 11.88 1.77
CA LEU A 55 14.29 12.21 3.19
C LEU A 55 15.27 11.41 4.02
N HIS A 56 15.31 10.09 3.80
CA HIS A 56 16.15 9.16 4.55
C HIS A 56 16.77 8.12 3.62
N ASN A 57 17.97 7.68 3.98
CA ASN A 57 18.66 6.52 3.43
C ASN A 57 19.43 5.86 4.58
N LEU A 58 18.94 4.71 5.04
CA LEU A 58 19.38 4.07 6.28
C LEU A 58 20.17 2.79 6.00
N ASP A 59 20.85 2.28 7.02
CA ASP A 59 21.52 0.96 6.99
C ASP A 59 20.55 -0.20 7.31
N TRP A 60 19.27 0.09 7.53
CA TRP A 60 18.20 -0.88 7.78
C TRP A 60 16.89 -0.48 7.06
N GLN A 61 15.97 -1.44 6.91
CA GLN A 61 14.79 -1.28 6.06
C GLN A 61 13.57 -0.75 6.85
N ALA A 62 13.56 0.54 7.14
CA ALA A 62 12.55 1.19 7.97
C ALA A 62 11.20 1.47 7.28
N PHE A 63 11.20 1.49 5.95
CA PHE A 63 10.09 1.98 5.13
C PHE A 63 9.65 0.87 4.16
N HIS A 64 9.03 -0.17 4.69
CA HIS A 64 8.57 -1.29 3.88
C HIS A 64 7.10 -1.12 3.52
N GLU A 65 6.19 -1.23 4.49
CA GLU A 65 4.77 -1.43 4.23
C GLU A 65 3.86 -0.48 5.04
N GLY A 66 2.57 -0.51 4.74
CA GLY A 66 1.58 0.33 5.41
C GLY A 66 1.65 1.79 4.97
N GLY A 67 1.77 2.73 5.92
CA GLY A 67 1.73 4.17 5.64
C GLY A 67 0.41 4.81 6.03
N VAL A 68 0.10 4.80 7.32
CA VAL A 68 -1.15 5.36 7.86
C VAL A 68 -0.87 6.68 8.54
N TYR A 69 -1.56 7.73 8.10
CA TYR A 69 -1.48 9.03 8.73
C TYR A 69 -2.47 9.15 9.88
N ASN A 70 -2.00 9.60 11.04
CA ASN A 70 -2.85 10.02 12.14
C ASN A 70 -2.76 11.54 12.32
N LYS A 71 -3.90 12.22 12.09
CA LYS A 71 -4.00 13.68 12.10
C LYS A 71 -3.70 14.31 13.45
N ASP A 72 -4.25 13.74 14.51
CA ASP A 72 -4.14 14.27 15.86
C ASP A 72 -2.71 14.09 16.39
N ALA A 73 -2.08 12.96 16.08
CA ALA A 73 -0.69 12.69 16.42
C ALA A 73 0.32 13.39 15.50
N GLN A 74 -0.11 13.96 14.36
CA GLN A 74 0.75 14.54 13.32
C GLN A 74 1.85 13.57 12.85
N LYS A 75 1.53 12.28 12.77
CA LYS A 75 2.50 11.19 12.54
C LYS A 75 2.01 10.25 11.46
N LEU A 76 2.96 9.69 10.72
CA LEU A 76 2.75 8.56 9.81
C LEU A 76 3.34 7.29 10.43
N TYR A 77 2.63 6.18 10.32
CA TYR A 77 3.03 4.87 10.82
C TYR A 77 3.32 3.94 9.64
N VAL A 78 4.53 3.42 9.59
CA VAL A 78 5.06 2.56 8.51
C VAL A 78 5.66 1.32 9.17
N THR A 79 5.54 0.15 8.56
CA THR A 79 6.19 -1.06 9.06
C THR A 79 7.57 -1.24 8.44
N SER A 80 8.53 -1.72 9.23
CA SER A 80 9.86 -2.09 8.72
C SER A 80 9.78 -3.42 7.96
N ASN A 81 10.81 -3.75 7.17
CA ASN A 81 10.87 -5.09 6.58
C ASN A 81 11.32 -6.14 7.61
N TRP A 82 11.01 -7.39 7.33
CA TRP A 82 11.51 -8.55 8.04
C TRP A 82 13.02 -8.69 7.84
N VAL A 83 13.75 -8.90 8.94
CA VAL A 83 15.22 -9.00 8.94
C VAL A 83 15.74 -10.44 9.10
N GLY A 84 14.86 -11.44 9.12
CA GLY A 84 15.26 -12.84 9.27
C GLY A 84 15.47 -13.30 10.72
N ASP A 85 14.99 -12.56 11.72
CA ASP A 85 15.24 -12.84 13.14
C ASP A 85 13.99 -12.59 14.01
N LEU A 86 13.40 -13.66 14.57
CA LEU A 86 12.19 -13.58 15.41
C LEU A 86 12.43 -12.83 16.74
N SER A 87 13.68 -12.65 17.15
CA SER A 87 14.00 -11.81 18.31
C SER A 87 14.00 -10.31 17.96
N ASN A 88 14.08 -10.00 16.66
CA ASN A 88 13.93 -8.67 16.07
C ASN A 88 12.81 -8.66 15.03
N PRO A 89 11.54 -8.81 15.47
CA PRO A 89 10.38 -8.81 14.59
C PRO A 89 10.22 -7.49 13.84
N ILE A 90 9.31 -7.46 12.87
CA ILE A 90 8.93 -6.22 12.18
C ILE A 90 8.52 -5.16 13.21
N ASN A 91 9.13 -3.98 13.08
CA ASN A 91 8.87 -2.83 13.93
C ASN A 91 7.93 -1.84 13.25
N VAL A 92 7.33 -0.95 14.03
CA VAL A 92 6.60 0.21 13.50
C VAL A 92 7.51 1.43 13.53
N THR A 93 7.91 1.89 12.34
CA THR A 93 8.56 3.18 12.12
C THR A 93 7.54 4.29 12.20
N ILE A 94 7.79 5.27 13.06
CA ILE A 94 6.97 6.48 13.22
C ILE A 94 7.72 7.62 12.54
N ILE A 95 7.08 8.25 11.55
CA ILE A 95 7.57 9.47 10.89
C ILE A 95 6.81 10.66 11.47
N ASP A 96 7.53 11.55 12.15
CA ASP A 96 6.96 12.76 12.75
C ASP A 96 6.87 13.88 11.71
N LEU A 97 5.66 14.17 11.25
CA LEU A 97 5.44 15.16 10.20
C LEU A 97 5.61 16.60 10.72
N ALA A 98 5.38 16.82 12.02
CA ALA A 98 5.56 18.12 12.65
C ALA A 98 7.04 18.43 12.96
N ASN A 99 7.88 17.40 13.04
CA ASN A 99 9.31 17.52 13.31
C ASN A 99 10.17 17.11 12.11
N ASN A 100 9.95 17.78 10.96
CA ASN A 100 10.75 17.63 9.74
C ASN A 100 10.97 16.17 9.31
N TYR A 101 9.92 15.35 9.39
CA TYR A 101 9.96 13.93 9.02
C TYR A 101 11.01 13.12 9.79
N SER A 102 11.33 13.52 11.03
CA SER A 102 12.19 12.73 11.91
C SER A 102 11.57 11.35 12.18
N ILE A 103 12.41 10.34 12.35
CA ILE A 103 11.95 8.96 12.54
C ILE A 103 12.25 8.44 13.94
N SER A 104 11.37 7.58 14.41
CA SER A 104 11.59 6.73 15.58
C SER A 104 11.00 5.34 15.31
N SER A 105 11.35 4.35 16.13
CA SER A 105 10.85 2.99 15.99
C SER A 105 10.19 2.55 17.30
N THR A 106 9.10 1.80 17.19
CA THR A 106 8.36 1.26 18.32
C THR A 106 7.86 -0.15 18.05
N ARG A 107 7.43 -0.83 19.12
CA ARG A 107 6.72 -2.11 19.06
C ARG A 107 5.47 -2.04 19.92
N TYR A 108 4.43 -2.70 19.45
CA TYR A 108 3.16 -2.85 20.16
C TYR A 108 2.99 -4.30 20.59
N SER A 109 2.61 -4.53 21.84
CA SER A 109 2.59 -5.86 22.46
C SER A 109 1.74 -6.90 21.75
N SER A 110 0.68 -6.46 21.06
CA SER A 110 -0.24 -7.34 20.35
C SER A 110 0.13 -7.56 18.88
N LEU A 111 1.18 -6.92 18.36
CA LEU A 111 1.73 -7.17 17.02
C LEU A 111 2.85 -8.21 17.11
N ALA A 112 2.83 -9.18 16.21
CA ALA A 112 3.88 -10.17 16.06
C ALA A 112 4.78 -9.80 14.88
N GLU A 113 4.19 -9.68 13.68
CA GLU A 113 4.87 -9.37 12.42
C GLU A 113 3.94 -8.49 11.58
N ALA A 114 3.88 -7.21 11.93
CA ALA A 114 2.99 -6.25 11.27
C ALA A 114 3.41 -6.02 9.82
N ASN A 115 2.47 -5.95 8.88
CA ASN A 115 2.74 -5.65 7.48
C ASN A 115 1.98 -4.40 7.03
N GLY A 116 0.93 -4.56 6.22
CA GLY A 116 0.09 -3.48 5.74
C GLY A 116 -0.77 -2.88 6.85
N ALA A 117 -1.25 -1.67 6.64
CA ALA A 117 -2.04 -0.96 7.63
C ALA A 117 -3.00 0.07 7.00
N THR A 118 -4.10 0.34 7.71
CA THR A 118 -5.11 1.33 7.34
C THR A 118 -5.56 2.17 8.53
N SER A 119 -6.06 3.38 8.27
CA SER A 119 -6.88 4.13 9.22
C SER A 119 -8.07 3.27 9.67
N TYR A 120 -8.40 3.29 10.96
CA TYR A 120 -9.46 2.45 11.51
C TYR A 120 -10.37 3.21 12.47
N TYR A 121 -11.67 3.05 12.21
CA TYR A 121 -12.76 3.55 13.04
C TYR A 121 -13.46 2.34 13.69
N PRO A 122 -13.14 1.98 14.94
CA PRO A 122 -13.80 0.90 15.66
C PRO A 122 -15.32 1.08 15.72
N PRO A 123 -16.12 -0.01 15.79
CA PRO A 123 -17.56 0.08 16.02
C PRO A 123 -17.90 0.99 17.22
N GLY A 124 -18.83 1.91 17.02
CA GLY A 124 -19.22 2.90 18.03
C GLY A 124 -18.41 4.19 18.02
N THR A 125 -17.44 4.36 17.11
CA THR A 125 -16.76 5.65 16.89
C THR A 125 -17.79 6.71 16.47
N ILE A 126 -17.80 7.85 17.15
CA ILE A 126 -18.75 8.93 16.88
C ILE A 126 -18.32 9.63 15.59
N SER A 127 -19.23 9.75 14.62
CA SER A 127 -18.95 10.23 13.25
C SER A 127 -18.45 11.68 13.14
N ASN A 128 -18.35 12.42 14.25
CA ASN A 128 -17.89 13.81 14.29
C ASN A 128 -16.43 13.96 14.76
N SER A 129 -15.73 12.89 15.17
CA SER A 129 -14.27 12.95 15.28
C SER A 129 -13.69 12.86 13.87
N SER A 130 -13.17 13.97 13.37
CA SER A 130 -12.62 14.07 12.02
C SER A 130 -11.38 13.19 11.80
N THR A 131 -10.83 12.58 12.86
CA THR A 131 -9.62 11.76 12.81
C THR A 131 -9.95 10.30 13.18
N PRO A 132 -9.40 9.30 12.46
CA PRO A 132 -9.47 7.90 12.89
C PRO A 132 -8.80 7.72 14.25
N PRO A 133 -9.46 7.09 15.23
CA PRO A 133 -8.90 6.91 16.57
C PRO A 133 -7.80 5.85 16.62
N ALA A 134 -7.69 4.97 15.63
CA ALA A 134 -6.77 3.85 15.63
C ALA A 134 -6.12 3.60 14.27
N VAL A 135 -5.00 2.89 14.29
CA VAL A 135 -4.37 2.26 13.12
C VAL A 135 -4.67 0.76 13.19
N LEU A 136 -5.13 0.18 12.10
CA LEU A 136 -5.35 -1.26 12.00
C LEU A 136 -4.27 -1.89 11.12
N TYR A 137 -3.52 -2.82 11.69
CA TYR A 137 -2.47 -3.56 11.01
C TYR A 137 -2.98 -4.93 10.56
N ALA A 138 -2.60 -5.33 9.35
CA ALA A 138 -2.55 -6.72 8.93
C ALA A 138 -1.30 -7.36 9.53
N ASP A 139 -1.49 -8.16 10.57
CA ASP A 139 -0.41 -8.85 11.28
C ASP A 139 -0.23 -10.24 10.67
N GLN A 140 0.96 -10.52 10.13
CA GLN A 140 1.25 -11.80 9.50
C GLN A 140 1.30 -12.94 10.52
N GLY A 141 1.57 -12.63 11.79
CA GLY A 141 1.79 -13.60 12.86
C GLY A 141 3.18 -14.26 12.76
N ASP A 142 3.43 -15.24 13.62
CA ASP A 142 4.67 -16.02 13.62
C ASP A 142 4.36 -17.49 13.98
N PHE A 143 5.34 -18.27 14.47
CA PHE A 143 5.12 -19.66 14.90
C PHE A 143 4.33 -19.82 16.20
N SER A 144 4.27 -18.79 17.03
CA SER A 144 3.62 -18.76 18.36
C SER A 144 2.36 -17.89 18.39
N ASN A 145 2.23 -16.95 17.46
CA ASN A 145 1.16 -15.97 17.36
C ASN A 145 0.36 -16.17 16.06
N PRO A 146 -0.98 -16.24 16.11
CA PRO A 146 -1.78 -16.35 14.89
C PRO A 146 -1.64 -15.08 14.05
N GLY A 147 -1.71 -15.18 12.72
CA GLY A 147 -1.92 -13.99 11.87
C GLY A 147 -3.33 -13.41 12.10
N GLY A 148 -3.55 -12.15 11.73
CA GLY A 148 -4.86 -11.53 11.87
C GLY A 148 -4.85 -10.01 11.70
N LEU A 149 -5.81 -9.36 12.35
CA LEU A 149 -5.94 -7.91 12.34
C LEU A 149 -5.77 -7.36 13.76
N VAL A 150 -4.93 -6.34 13.92
CA VAL A 150 -4.61 -5.75 15.22
C VAL A 150 -4.83 -4.25 15.18
N SER A 151 -5.75 -3.77 16.01
CA SER A 151 -6.04 -2.36 16.21
C SER A 151 -5.04 -1.79 17.22
N VAL A 152 -4.46 -0.64 16.91
CA VAL A 152 -3.52 0.06 17.79
C VAL A 152 -4.00 1.51 17.95
N ASP A 153 -4.10 1.96 19.19
CA ASP A 153 -4.18 3.39 19.49
C ASP A 153 -2.77 3.98 19.35
N PRO A 154 -2.53 4.84 18.35
CA PRO A 154 -1.21 5.37 18.06
C PRO A 154 -0.67 6.34 19.14
N VAL A 155 -1.54 6.86 20.01
CA VAL A 155 -1.19 7.81 21.07
C VAL A 155 -0.86 7.07 22.36
N THR A 156 -1.72 6.14 22.79
CA THR A 156 -1.54 5.40 24.05
C THR A 156 -0.69 4.14 23.89
N GLY A 157 -0.58 3.62 22.66
CA GLY A 157 0.08 2.35 22.36
C GLY A 157 -0.72 1.11 22.76
N VAL A 158 -1.96 1.28 23.23
CA VAL A 158 -2.87 0.15 23.49
C VAL A 158 -3.12 -0.59 22.18
N SER A 159 -2.87 -1.89 22.17
CA SER A 159 -3.01 -2.74 20.99
C SER A 159 -3.89 -3.95 21.27
N THR A 160 -4.85 -4.21 20.38
CA THR A 160 -5.90 -5.22 20.55
C THR A 160 -6.07 -6.01 19.27
N ARG A 161 -5.96 -7.34 19.36
CA ARG A 161 -6.24 -8.25 18.23
C ARG A 161 -7.75 -8.41 18.05
N ILE A 162 -8.26 -8.02 16.89
CA ILE A 162 -9.71 -8.00 16.61
C ILE A 162 -10.16 -9.15 15.71
N LEU A 163 -9.22 -9.81 15.03
CA LEU A 163 -9.47 -10.98 14.19
C LEU A 163 -8.25 -11.90 14.23
N THR A 164 -8.46 -13.22 14.29
CA THR A 164 -7.38 -14.22 14.42
C THR A 164 -7.49 -15.41 13.48
N ASN A 165 -8.67 -15.67 12.92
CA ASN A 165 -8.93 -16.85 12.11
C ASN A 165 -10.15 -16.66 11.21
N PHE A 166 -10.26 -17.49 10.18
CA PHE A 166 -11.46 -17.67 9.37
C PHE A 166 -12.19 -18.94 9.84
N LEU A 167 -13.20 -18.78 10.69
CA LEU A 167 -14.07 -19.87 11.16
C LEU A 167 -13.29 -21.09 11.70
N GLY A 168 -12.26 -20.83 12.49
CA GLY A 168 -11.36 -21.83 13.09
C GLY A 168 -10.12 -22.17 12.26
N ARG A 169 -9.98 -21.63 11.03
CA ARG A 169 -8.78 -21.80 10.19
C ARG A 169 -7.84 -20.62 10.37
N ASN A 170 -6.56 -20.89 10.64
CA ASN A 170 -5.55 -19.85 10.70
C ASN A 170 -5.37 -19.21 9.32
N PHE A 171 -5.29 -17.88 9.28
CA PHE A 171 -4.80 -17.16 8.10
C PHE A 171 -3.36 -17.56 7.81
N SER A 172 -2.96 -17.49 6.54
CA SER A 172 -1.58 -17.74 6.12
C SER A 172 -0.65 -16.64 6.65
N SER A 173 -0.84 -15.42 6.14
CA SER A 173 -0.17 -14.18 6.52
C SER A 173 -0.97 -13.02 5.92
N PRO A 174 -1.90 -12.42 6.68
CA PRO A 174 -2.61 -11.22 6.25
C PRO A 174 -1.63 -10.13 5.82
N ASN A 175 -1.82 -9.59 4.62
CA ASN A 175 -0.82 -8.73 3.99
C ASN A 175 -1.22 -7.26 4.05
N ASP A 176 -2.38 -6.89 3.49
CA ASP A 176 -2.85 -5.50 3.46
C ASP A 176 -4.35 -5.42 3.80
N ALA A 177 -4.81 -4.27 4.29
CA ALA A 177 -6.19 -4.09 4.75
C ALA A 177 -6.75 -2.70 4.42
N ARG A 178 -8.06 -2.61 4.20
CA ARG A 178 -8.81 -1.34 4.04
C ARG A 178 -10.16 -1.41 4.76
N GLN A 179 -10.51 -0.32 5.43
CA GLN A 179 -11.86 -0.17 5.97
C GLN A 179 -12.78 0.47 4.93
N HIS A 180 -13.87 -0.21 4.58
CA HIS A 180 -14.86 0.31 3.64
C HIS A 180 -15.51 1.59 4.22
N PRO A 181 -15.52 2.71 3.48
CA PRO A 181 -15.81 4.04 4.03
C PRO A 181 -17.23 4.20 4.57
N THR A 182 -18.20 3.43 4.06
CA THR A 182 -19.62 3.55 4.43
C THR A 182 -20.08 2.50 5.42
N THR A 183 -19.64 1.24 5.27
CA THR A 183 -20.10 0.13 6.12
C THR A 183 -19.25 -0.04 7.37
N GLY A 184 -17.99 0.41 7.35
CA GLY A 184 -17.03 0.16 8.42
C GLY A 184 -16.47 -1.26 8.44
N ASP A 185 -16.87 -2.11 7.50
CA ASP A 185 -16.30 -3.45 7.34
C ASP A 185 -14.86 -3.38 6.85
N ILE A 186 -14.04 -4.32 7.30
CA ILE A 186 -12.63 -4.42 6.95
C ILE A 186 -12.47 -5.45 5.83
N TRP A 187 -11.80 -5.04 4.77
CA TRP A 187 -11.43 -5.89 3.65
C TRP A 187 -9.93 -6.09 3.70
N PHE A 188 -9.44 -7.31 3.51
CA PHE A 188 -8.01 -7.59 3.61
C PHE A 188 -7.60 -8.77 2.74
N THR A 189 -6.33 -8.81 2.39
CA THR A 189 -5.71 -9.91 1.64
C THR A 189 -5.02 -10.88 2.60
N ASP A 190 -5.15 -12.18 2.33
CA ASP A 190 -4.35 -13.22 2.97
C ASP A 190 -3.47 -13.89 1.93
N ALA A 191 -2.16 -13.84 2.18
CA ALA A 191 -1.15 -14.27 1.24
C ALA A 191 -0.14 -15.18 1.96
N ASP A 192 0.80 -15.77 1.23
CA ASP A 192 1.75 -16.76 1.79
C ASP A 192 3.14 -16.17 2.14
N TYR A 193 3.25 -14.85 2.28
CA TYR A 193 4.55 -14.18 2.45
C TYR A 193 5.33 -14.65 3.67
N GLY A 194 4.69 -14.76 4.84
CA GLY A 194 5.37 -15.20 6.04
C GLY A 194 5.90 -16.64 5.93
N PHE A 195 5.28 -17.48 5.09
CA PHE A 195 5.80 -18.81 4.77
C PHE A 195 7.03 -18.72 3.86
N TYR A 196 6.97 -17.90 2.81
CA TYR A 196 8.11 -17.69 1.91
C TYR A 196 9.32 -17.06 2.64
N GLN A 197 9.06 -16.22 3.65
CA GLN A 197 10.07 -15.56 4.47
C GLN A 197 10.54 -16.40 5.67
N GLY A 198 9.92 -17.57 5.90
CA GLY A 198 10.38 -18.56 6.86
C GLY A 198 9.98 -18.31 8.32
N PHE A 199 9.03 -17.41 8.60
CA PHE A 199 8.53 -17.15 9.96
C PHE A 199 7.08 -17.63 10.20
N ARG A 200 6.45 -18.22 9.19
CA ARG A 200 5.15 -18.89 9.29
C ARG A 200 5.24 -20.36 8.83
N PRO A 201 4.37 -21.24 9.36
CA PRO A 201 4.23 -22.60 8.86
C PRO A 201 3.63 -22.62 7.46
N GLN A 202 3.63 -23.80 6.84
CA GLN A 202 2.95 -24.00 5.56
C GLN A 202 1.47 -23.58 5.64
N PRO A 203 0.98 -22.78 4.67
CA PRO A 203 -0.43 -22.39 4.55
C PRO A 203 -1.42 -23.55 4.62
N THR A 204 -2.55 -23.34 5.29
CA THR A 204 -3.63 -24.33 5.43
C THR A 204 -4.99 -23.83 4.91
N ILE A 205 -5.00 -22.64 4.34
CA ILE A 205 -6.16 -21.98 3.71
C ILE A 205 -5.73 -21.39 2.37
N PRO A 206 -6.63 -21.29 1.37
CA PRO A 206 -6.27 -20.63 0.11
C PRO A 206 -6.06 -19.13 0.26
N LYS A 207 -5.29 -18.56 -0.66
CA LYS A 207 -5.06 -17.12 -0.78
C LYS A 207 -6.31 -16.43 -1.29
N HIS A 208 -6.92 -15.61 -0.45
CA HIS A 208 -8.18 -14.96 -0.75
C HIS A 208 -8.14 -13.48 -0.34
N VAL A 209 -9.12 -12.74 -0.84
CA VAL A 209 -9.57 -11.50 -0.23
C VAL A 209 -10.72 -11.84 0.70
N TYR A 210 -10.66 -11.33 1.93
CA TYR A 210 -11.69 -11.50 2.96
C TYR A 210 -12.36 -10.17 3.27
N ARG A 211 -13.62 -10.24 3.69
CA ARG A 211 -14.37 -9.16 4.34
C ARG A 211 -14.73 -9.58 5.75
N PHE A 212 -14.47 -8.72 6.73
CA PHE A 212 -14.79 -8.91 8.14
C PHE A 212 -15.59 -7.71 8.67
N SER A 213 -16.71 -7.97 9.33
CA SER A 213 -17.55 -6.96 9.95
C SER A 213 -17.29 -6.90 11.46
N PRO A 214 -16.54 -5.91 11.97
CA PRO A 214 -16.18 -5.85 13.40
C PRO A 214 -17.39 -5.63 14.31
N SER A 215 -18.52 -5.13 13.78
CA SER A 215 -19.75 -4.90 14.55
C SER A 215 -20.59 -6.15 14.77
N THR A 216 -20.44 -7.18 13.93
CA THR A 216 -21.26 -8.40 13.95
C THR A 216 -20.46 -9.69 14.09
N GLY A 217 -19.16 -9.65 13.77
CA GLY A 217 -18.32 -10.84 13.65
C GLY A 217 -18.47 -11.60 12.32
N GLU A 218 -19.33 -11.12 11.40
CA GLU A 218 -19.51 -11.73 10.08
C GLU A 218 -18.19 -11.69 9.30
N ILE A 219 -17.73 -12.84 8.80
CA ILE A 219 -16.55 -12.95 7.96
C ILE A 219 -16.84 -13.80 6.73
N ALA A 220 -16.37 -13.36 5.56
CA ALA A 220 -16.52 -14.06 4.30
C ALA A 220 -15.26 -13.95 3.45
N ALA A 221 -14.90 -15.03 2.75
CA ALA A 221 -14.05 -14.92 1.57
C ALA A 221 -14.88 -14.30 0.44
N VAL A 222 -14.40 -13.21 -0.15
CA VAL A 222 -15.15 -12.39 -1.13
C VAL A 222 -14.51 -12.39 -2.51
N ALA A 223 -13.24 -12.78 -2.64
CA ALA A 223 -12.62 -13.10 -3.92
C ALA A 223 -11.51 -14.16 -3.75
N ASP A 224 -11.34 -14.97 -4.80
CA ASP A 224 -10.35 -16.04 -4.88
C ASP A 224 -9.54 -15.94 -6.20
N SER A 225 -8.84 -17.02 -6.55
CA SER A 225 -8.15 -17.18 -7.85
C SER A 225 -6.97 -16.20 -8.05
N PHE A 226 -6.31 -15.82 -6.96
CA PHE A 226 -5.06 -15.07 -6.96
C PHE A 226 -3.86 -16.00 -6.87
N THR A 227 -2.73 -15.59 -7.47
CA THR A 227 -1.46 -16.27 -7.24
C THR A 227 -0.81 -15.79 -5.94
N GLN A 228 -0.82 -14.48 -5.70
CA GLN A 228 -0.37 -13.85 -4.45
C GLN A 228 -1.10 -12.50 -4.29
N PRO A 229 -2.28 -12.45 -3.64
CA PRO A 229 -2.98 -11.19 -3.42
C PRO A 229 -2.16 -10.33 -2.45
N ASN A 230 -2.09 -9.02 -2.70
CA ASN A 230 -1.26 -8.10 -1.91
C ASN A 230 -2.09 -6.84 -1.55
N GLY A 231 -1.82 -5.67 -2.11
CA GLY A 231 -2.54 -4.45 -1.83
C GLY A 231 -4.00 -4.48 -2.31
N LEU A 232 -4.86 -3.74 -1.61
CA LEU A 232 -6.23 -3.48 -2.04
C LEU A 232 -6.68 -2.06 -1.75
N GLU A 233 -7.53 -1.51 -2.61
CA GLU A 233 -8.08 -0.17 -2.43
C GLU A 233 -9.44 0.00 -3.13
N PHE A 234 -10.33 0.77 -2.51
CA PHE A 234 -11.61 1.13 -3.12
C PHE A 234 -11.46 2.33 -4.06
N SER A 235 -12.26 2.36 -5.12
CA SER A 235 -12.50 3.60 -5.87
C SER A 235 -13.06 4.69 -4.94
N PRO A 236 -12.94 5.98 -5.30
CA PRO A 236 -13.46 7.07 -4.47
C PRO A 236 -14.95 6.97 -4.14
N ASP A 237 -15.74 6.36 -5.02
CA ASP A 237 -17.16 6.12 -4.82
C ASP A 237 -17.50 4.79 -4.13
N GLY A 238 -16.48 3.99 -3.77
CA GLY A 238 -16.62 2.68 -3.11
C GLY A 238 -17.15 1.55 -3.99
N LYS A 239 -17.44 1.80 -5.27
CA LYS A 239 -18.13 0.83 -6.15
C LYS A 239 -17.21 -0.15 -6.85
N THR A 240 -15.90 0.13 -6.87
CA THR A 240 -14.87 -0.77 -7.42
C THR A 240 -13.86 -1.08 -6.32
N LEU A 241 -13.50 -2.35 -6.18
CA LEU A 241 -12.33 -2.75 -5.40
C LEU A 241 -11.21 -3.14 -6.37
N TYR A 242 -10.04 -2.52 -6.19
CA TYR A 242 -8.80 -2.90 -6.86
C TYR A 242 -8.00 -3.80 -5.93
N VAL A 243 -7.42 -4.88 -6.48
CA VAL A 243 -6.57 -5.82 -5.74
C VAL A 243 -5.35 -6.14 -6.58
N THR A 244 -4.16 -6.01 -6.02
CA THR A 244 -2.91 -6.35 -6.70
C THR A 244 -2.60 -7.85 -6.54
N ASP A 245 -2.06 -8.45 -7.60
CA ASP A 245 -1.53 -9.81 -7.61
C ASP A 245 -0.06 -9.77 -8.01
N THR A 246 0.79 -10.13 -7.06
CA THR A 246 2.25 -10.09 -7.12
C THR A 246 2.83 -11.48 -7.39
N GLY A 247 2.04 -12.40 -7.95
CA GLY A 247 2.45 -13.78 -8.22
C GLY A 247 3.76 -13.96 -9.02
N ALA A 248 4.28 -12.91 -9.63
CA ALA A 248 5.63 -12.84 -10.19
C ALA A 248 6.75 -13.12 -9.17
N VAL A 249 6.49 -12.92 -7.87
CA VAL A 249 7.41 -13.20 -6.76
C VAL A 249 6.82 -14.23 -5.79
N GLY A 250 7.68 -15.13 -5.31
CA GLY A 250 7.38 -16.13 -4.28
C GLY A 250 8.68 -16.76 -3.79
N LEU A 251 8.76 -18.10 -3.71
CA LEU A 251 10.03 -18.81 -3.49
C LEU A 251 11.05 -18.62 -4.63
N ASP A 252 10.57 -18.18 -5.79
CA ASP A 252 11.36 -17.82 -6.97
C ASP A 252 10.76 -16.58 -7.64
N ARG A 253 11.51 -15.96 -8.56
CA ARG A 253 11.04 -14.84 -9.39
C ARG A 253 10.73 -15.33 -10.81
N ASN A 254 9.52 -15.09 -11.28
CA ASN A 254 9.10 -15.43 -12.64
C ASN A 254 8.11 -14.37 -13.16
N LEU A 255 8.59 -13.54 -14.09
CA LEU A 255 7.82 -12.43 -14.67
C LEU A 255 6.73 -12.88 -15.66
N THR A 256 6.55 -14.19 -15.90
CA THR A 256 5.39 -14.71 -16.65
C THR A 256 4.19 -15.00 -15.74
N ARG A 257 4.34 -14.88 -14.42
CA ARG A 257 3.25 -14.97 -13.43
C ARG A 257 2.67 -13.56 -13.18
N PRO A 258 1.52 -13.44 -12.47
CA PRO A 258 0.85 -12.15 -12.30
C PRO A 258 1.74 -11.04 -11.74
N ALA A 259 1.69 -9.90 -12.41
CA ALA A 259 2.19 -8.59 -11.96
C ALA A 259 1.09 -7.57 -12.27
N THR A 260 -0.10 -7.84 -11.74
CA THR A 260 -1.37 -7.36 -12.32
C THR A 260 -2.27 -6.79 -11.24
N ILE A 261 -2.93 -5.68 -11.55
CA ILE A 261 -4.01 -5.12 -10.75
C ILE A 261 -5.33 -5.64 -11.34
N TYR A 262 -6.15 -6.27 -10.51
CA TYR A 262 -7.51 -6.69 -10.85
C TYR A 262 -8.53 -5.73 -10.26
N ALA A 263 -9.61 -5.49 -10.99
CA ALA A 263 -10.76 -4.74 -10.50
C ALA A 263 -11.99 -5.64 -10.35
N TYR A 264 -12.82 -5.31 -9.37
CA TYR A 264 -14.06 -5.98 -9.04
C TYR A 264 -15.16 -4.95 -8.83
N ASP A 265 -16.38 -5.28 -9.25
CA ASP A 265 -17.56 -4.49 -8.88
C ASP A 265 -17.99 -4.88 -7.47
N VAL A 266 -18.16 -3.88 -6.61
CA VAL A 266 -18.67 -4.04 -5.25
C VAL A 266 -20.20 -4.06 -5.30
N SER A 267 -20.82 -5.05 -4.64
CA SER A 267 -22.27 -5.20 -4.61
C SER A 267 -22.97 -3.99 -3.99
N ALA A 268 -24.26 -3.80 -4.29
CA ALA A 268 -25.02 -2.65 -3.79
C ALA A 268 -25.13 -2.61 -2.24
N ASP A 269 -25.10 -3.77 -1.59
CA ASP A 269 -25.04 -3.89 -0.13
C ASP A 269 -23.62 -3.84 0.44
N MET A 270 -22.61 -3.67 -0.42
CA MET A 270 -21.19 -3.54 -0.09
C MET A 270 -20.62 -4.76 0.66
N LYS A 271 -21.15 -5.95 0.37
CA LYS A 271 -20.78 -7.21 1.04
C LYS A 271 -20.08 -8.23 0.15
N ALA A 272 -20.19 -8.11 -1.17
CA ALA A 272 -19.71 -9.09 -2.13
C ALA A 272 -19.00 -8.43 -3.32
N LEU A 273 -18.21 -9.23 -4.04
CA LEU A 273 -17.52 -8.84 -5.26
C LEU A 273 -18.03 -9.62 -6.46
N SER A 274 -17.98 -8.99 -7.63
CA SER A 274 -18.31 -9.61 -8.91
C SER A 274 -17.47 -9.01 -10.06
N ASN A 275 -17.61 -9.56 -11.27
CA ASN A 275 -17.01 -9.01 -12.50
C ASN A 275 -15.50 -8.76 -12.41
N ARG A 276 -14.76 -9.76 -11.91
CA ARG A 276 -13.29 -9.75 -11.93
C ARG A 276 -12.79 -9.44 -13.34
N ARG A 277 -11.92 -8.44 -13.46
CA ARG A 277 -11.30 -8.04 -14.71
C ARG A 277 -9.88 -7.55 -14.47
N THR A 278 -9.01 -7.75 -15.45
CA THR A 278 -7.72 -7.07 -15.48
C THR A 278 -7.97 -5.57 -15.59
N PHE A 279 -7.36 -4.80 -14.69
CA PHE A 279 -7.38 -3.35 -14.73
C PHE A 279 -6.07 -2.82 -15.34
N ALA A 280 -4.93 -3.22 -14.79
CA ALA A 280 -3.62 -2.77 -15.23
C ALA A 280 -2.55 -3.86 -15.03
N TYR A 281 -1.46 -3.76 -15.79
CA TYR A 281 -0.24 -4.56 -15.62
C TYR A 281 0.91 -3.61 -15.30
N ALA A 282 1.74 -3.96 -14.31
CA ALA A 282 2.88 -3.12 -13.92
C ALA A 282 3.92 -3.09 -15.04
N ASP A 283 4.40 -1.90 -15.40
CA ASP A 283 5.40 -1.76 -16.46
C ASP A 283 6.76 -2.34 -16.04
N VAL A 284 7.11 -2.20 -14.75
CA VAL A 284 8.35 -2.70 -14.14
C VAL A 284 8.01 -3.36 -12.80
N GLY A 285 8.56 -4.55 -12.57
CA GLY A 285 8.35 -5.29 -11.33
C GLY A 285 6.93 -5.84 -11.22
N PHE A 286 6.30 -5.61 -10.07
CA PHE A 286 4.94 -6.03 -9.74
C PHE A 286 4.25 -4.95 -8.90
N PRO A 287 2.91 -4.82 -8.96
CA PRO A 287 2.19 -3.85 -8.14
C PRO A 287 2.03 -4.39 -6.72
N ASP A 288 2.62 -3.72 -5.74
CA ASP A 288 2.60 -4.07 -4.31
C ASP A 288 1.46 -3.30 -3.62
N GLY A 289 1.78 -2.36 -2.71
CA GLY A 289 0.80 -1.44 -2.11
C GLY A 289 0.09 -0.55 -3.14
N ILE A 290 -1.21 -0.35 -2.95
CA ILE A 290 -2.10 0.35 -3.89
C ILE A 290 -2.98 1.38 -3.16
N HIS A 291 -3.21 2.51 -3.83
CA HIS A 291 -4.09 3.59 -3.36
C HIS A 291 -4.87 4.20 -4.53
N THR A 292 -5.91 4.98 -4.24
CA THR A 292 -6.68 5.76 -5.21
C THR A 292 -6.69 7.23 -4.82
N ASP A 293 -6.70 8.12 -5.81
CA ASP A 293 -6.97 9.54 -5.57
C ASP A 293 -8.44 9.89 -5.78
N THR A 294 -8.86 11.06 -5.29
CA THR A 294 -10.25 11.55 -5.38
C THR A 294 -10.73 11.78 -6.81
N GLN A 295 -9.81 11.89 -7.78
CA GLN A 295 -10.16 11.96 -9.20
C GLN A 295 -10.40 10.59 -9.80
N GLY A 296 -10.04 9.51 -9.09
CA GLY A 296 -10.22 8.11 -9.45
C GLY A 296 -9.06 7.52 -10.25
N ASN A 297 -7.88 8.14 -10.22
CA ASN A 297 -6.67 7.46 -10.67
C ASN A 297 -6.26 6.42 -9.63
N VAL A 298 -5.64 5.35 -10.12
CA VAL A 298 -5.14 4.23 -9.33
C VAL A 298 -3.63 4.30 -9.31
N TRP A 299 -3.05 4.26 -8.12
CA TRP A 299 -1.63 4.39 -7.87
C TRP A 299 -1.13 3.08 -7.25
N ALA A 300 -0.01 2.53 -7.72
CA ALA A 300 0.59 1.35 -7.10
C ALA A 300 2.11 1.48 -7.00
N ALA A 301 2.66 1.01 -5.88
CA ALA A 301 4.08 0.80 -5.70
C ALA A 301 4.53 -0.33 -6.65
N CYS A 302 5.62 -0.12 -7.38
CA CYS A 302 6.11 -1.00 -8.44
C CYS A 302 7.64 -1.04 -8.44
N GLY A 303 8.23 -1.77 -9.40
CA GLY A 303 9.66 -2.09 -9.37
C GLY A 303 10.64 -0.94 -9.68
N ASP A 304 10.15 0.25 -9.99
CA ASP A 304 10.97 1.45 -10.22
C ASP A 304 10.38 2.72 -9.57
N GLY A 305 9.43 2.55 -8.64
CA GLY A 305 8.74 3.63 -7.95
C GLY A 305 7.23 3.46 -7.95
N VAL A 306 6.48 4.57 -8.04
CA VAL A 306 5.01 4.54 -8.02
C VAL A 306 4.47 4.76 -9.42
N HIS A 307 3.63 3.85 -9.90
CA HIS A 307 2.96 3.95 -11.20
C HIS A 307 1.55 4.48 -11.03
N VAL A 308 1.07 5.22 -12.01
CA VAL A 308 -0.25 5.87 -11.97
C VAL A 308 -1.03 5.54 -13.22
N TRP A 309 -2.22 4.95 -13.02
CA TRP A 309 -3.17 4.66 -14.09
C TRP A 309 -4.42 5.51 -13.93
N ASN A 310 -4.95 6.00 -15.03
CA ASN A 310 -6.28 6.61 -15.02
C ASN A 310 -7.38 5.56 -14.84
N LYS A 311 -8.65 5.98 -14.72
CA LYS A 311 -9.82 5.10 -14.55
C LYS A 311 -9.98 4.00 -15.61
N ALA A 312 -9.37 4.17 -16.77
CA ALA A 312 -9.43 3.20 -17.86
C ALA A 312 -8.29 2.17 -17.81
N GLY A 313 -7.40 2.23 -16.81
CA GLY A 313 -6.24 1.35 -16.71
C GLY A 313 -5.07 1.77 -17.61
N VAL A 314 -5.06 3.01 -18.12
CA VAL A 314 -3.97 3.54 -18.95
C VAL A 314 -2.93 4.21 -18.06
N LEU A 315 -1.66 3.81 -18.20
CA LEU A 315 -0.54 4.40 -17.48
C LEU A 315 -0.38 5.86 -17.91
N ILE A 316 -0.55 6.80 -16.98
CA ILE A 316 -0.43 8.24 -17.24
C ILE A 316 0.89 8.82 -16.73
N GLY A 317 1.50 8.20 -15.72
CA GLY A 317 2.81 8.64 -15.25
C GLY A 317 3.43 7.74 -14.20
N LYS A 318 4.67 8.09 -13.83
CA LYS A 318 5.42 7.45 -12.75
C LYS A 318 6.10 8.49 -11.87
N VAL A 319 6.06 8.25 -10.57
CA VAL A 319 7.02 8.81 -9.61
C VAL A 319 8.17 7.83 -9.54
N TRP A 320 9.17 8.05 -10.39
CA TRP A 320 10.28 7.15 -10.60
C TRP A 320 11.36 7.40 -9.56
N ILE A 321 11.75 6.35 -8.86
CA ILE A 321 12.90 6.36 -7.95
C ILE A 321 13.96 5.35 -8.37
N GLY A 322 13.78 4.59 -9.46
CA GLY A 322 14.80 3.68 -10.01
C GLY A 322 15.07 2.39 -9.23
N VAL A 323 14.38 2.19 -8.11
CA VAL A 323 14.38 0.99 -7.27
C VAL A 323 12.96 0.60 -6.91
N ASP A 324 12.78 -0.63 -6.44
CA ASP A 324 11.48 -1.17 -6.03
C ASP A 324 10.88 -0.31 -4.90
N SER A 325 9.62 0.10 -5.09
CA SER A 325 8.79 0.65 -4.02
C SER A 325 7.83 -0.44 -3.53
N ASN A 326 7.67 -0.55 -2.21
CA ASN A 326 6.78 -1.53 -1.59
C ASN A 326 5.41 -0.93 -1.25
N ASN A 327 5.39 0.30 -0.76
CA ASN A 327 4.16 1.06 -0.53
C ASN A 327 4.46 2.57 -0.60
N PHE A 328 3.43 3.39 -0.45
CA PHE A 328 3.53 4.85 -0.45
C PHE A 328 2.35 5.42 0.34
N ALA A 329 2.44 6.70 0.71
CA ALA A 329 1.36 7.38 1.44
C ALA A 329 1.11 8.77 0.89
N PHE A 330 -0.16 9.07 0.63
CA PHE A 330 -0.59 10.44 0.39
C PHE A 330 -0.53 11.25 1.70
N LEU A 331 -0.17 12.52 1.57
CA LEU A 331 -0.31 13.54 2.59
C LEU A 331 -0.99 14.76 1.94
N PRO A 332 -1.56 15.70 2.71
CA PRO A 332 -2.02 16.96 2.14
C PRO A 332 -0.87 17.70 1.46
N GLY A 333 -0.92 17.82 0.13
CA GLY A 333 0.09 18.52 -0.66
C GLY A 333 1.40 17.75 -0.87
N ALA A 334 1.48 16.47 -0.47
CA ALA A 334 2.69 15.66 -0.65
C ALA A 334 2.40 14.16 -0.87
N LEU A 335 3.40 13.45 -1.37
CA LEU A 335 3.44 11.99 -1.51
C LEU A 335 4.75 11.48 -0.89
N LEU A 336 4.66 10.54 0.04
CA LEU A 336 5.81 9.79 0.52
C LEU A 336 5.92 8.47 -0.23
N VAL A 337 7.11 8.11 -0.69
CA VAL A 337 7.37 6.84 -1.40
C VAL A 337 8.33 6.00 -0.57
N PHE A 338 7.94 4.76 -0.29
CA PHE A 338 8.70 3.84 0.56
C PHE A 338 9.49 2.86 -0.31
N SER A 339 10.77 2.70 0.00
CA SER A 339 11.69 1.81 -0.72
C SER A 339 12.66 1.17 0.27
N ASN A 340 12.13 0.40 1.22
CA ASN A 340 12.86 -0.31 2.26
C ASN A 340 13.75 0.60 3.11
N ALA A 341 15.02 0.76 2.76
CA ALA A 341 15.96 1.62 3.49
C ALA A 341 15.78 3.11 3.18
N GLN A 342 15.06 3.44 2.11
CA GLN A 342 14.92 4.80 1.61
C GLN A 342 13.49 5.33 1.79
N LEU A 343 13.40 6.60 2.17
CA LEU A 343 12.17 7.37 2.17
C LEU A 343 12.33 8.56 1.24
N TRP A 344 11.39 8.73 0.33
CA TRP A 344 11.34 9.83 -0.62
C TRP A 344 10.10 10.67 -0.42
N ILE A 345 10.14 11.94 -0.84
CA ILE A 345 8.98 12.81 -0.82
C ILE A 345 8.85 13.59 -2.13
N VAL A 346 7.62 13.75 -2.59
CA VAL A 346 7.19 14.73 -3.60
C VAL A 346 6.30 15.76 -2.90
N GLU A 347 6.67 17.03 -2.91
CA GLU A 347 5.97 18.17 -2.29
C GLU A 347 5.41 19.09 -3.36
N GLY A 348 4.39 19.90 -3.03
CA GLY A 348 3.65 20.71 -4.02
C GLY A 348 2.69 19.86 -4.86
N PHE A 349 2.34 18.69 -4.33
CA PHE A 349 1.59 17.62 -4.97
C PHE A 349 0.09 17.92 -4.98
N LYS A 350 -0.60 17.74 -6.12
CA LYS A 350 -2.02 18.10 -6.26
C LYS A 350 -3.00 16.97 -6.05
N ALA A 351 -2.63 15.72 -6.32
CA ALA A 351 -3.53 14.60 -6.16
C ALA A 351 -3.85 14.42 -4.67
N VAL A 352 -5.11 14.13 -4.38
CA VAL A 352 -5.57 13.91 -3.01
C VAL A 352 -5.94 12.44 -2.88
N GLY A 353 -5.24 11.70 -2.05
CA GLY A 353 -5.58 10.30 -1.76
C GLY A 353 -6.98 10.18 -1.15
N ARG A 354 -7.73 9.12 -1.48
CA ARG A 354 -9.09 8.90 -0.97
C ARG A 354 -9.15 8.89 0.56
N GLU A 355 -8.23 8.18 1.22
CA GLU A 355 -8.18 8.09 2.68
C GLU A 355 -7.82 9.44 3.31
N VAL A 356 -6.85 10.16 2.73
CA VAL A 356 -6.50 11.51 3.17
C VAL A 356 -7.68 12.47 3.00
N ALA A 357 -8.43 12.42 1.89
CA ALA A 357 -9.61 13.25 1.71
C ALA A 357 -10.63 13.06 2.84
N LYS A 358 -10.89 11.81 3.20
CA LYS A 358 -11.75 11.43 4.31
C LYS A 358 -11.19 11.93 5.66
N ASP A 359 -9.93 11.62 5.96
CA ASP A 359 -9.31 11.85 7.27
C ASP A 359 -9.02 13.34 7.52
N PHE A 360 -8.87 14.14 6.47
CA PHE A 360 -8.63 15.58 6.59
C PHE A 360 -9.84 16.45 6.32
N GLY A 361 -10.90 15.91 5.69
CA GLY A 361 -12.09 16.67 5.30
C GLY A 361 -11.82 17.69 4.20
N ILE A 362 -10.97 17.31 3.23
CA ILE A 362 -10.51 18.15 2.11
C ILE A 362 -11.21 17.80 0.80
#